data_AF-A0A418QAC7-F1
#
_entry.id   AF-A0A418QAC7-F1
#
_cell.length_a   1.000
_cell.length_b   1.000
_cell.length_c   1.000
_cell.angle_alpha   90.00
_cell.angle_beta   90.00
_cell.angle_gamma   90.00
#
_symmetry.space_group_name_H-M   'P 1'
#
loop_
_entity.id
_entity.type
_entity.pdbx_description
1 polymer ?
#
loop_
_entity_poly.entity_id
_entity_poly.type
_entity_poly.pdbx_seq_one_letter_code
_entity_poly.pdbx_strand_id
1 'polypeptide(L)' 'MATGIPAHELRELNNEELTTRLRESKEELFNLRFQMATGQLTNNRRLGVVKRDIARIYTVLRERELGLSTNPGGDAA' A
#
# COMPACT_ATOMS: atom_id res chain seq x y z
N MET A 1 -11.36 -12.51 -7.16
CA MET A 1 -10.08 -12.01 -7.72
C MET A 1 -9.34 -11.31 -6.59
N ALA A 2 -8.01 -11.45 -6.47
CA ALA A 2 -7.26 -10.67 -5.48
C ALA A 2 -7.13 -9.23 -6.02
N THR A 3 -8.14 -8.42 -5.73
CA THR A 3 -8.16 -7.00 -6.08
C THR A 3 -7.29 -6.25 -5.08
N GLY A 4 -6.26 -5.57 -5.58
CA GLY A 4 -5.45 -4.65 -4.76
C GLY A 4 -6.21 -3.35 -4.48
N ILE A 5 -5.67 -2.53 -3.59
CA ILE A 5 -6.31 -1.26 -3.22
C ILE A 5 -6.29 -0.31 -4.44
N PRO A 6 -7.45 0.21 -4.87
CA PRO A 6 -7.50 1.11 -6.01
C PRO A 6 -6.86 2.46 -5.67
N ALA A 7 -6.27 3.11 -6.67
CA ALA A 7 -5.49 4.33 -6.46
C ALA A 7 -6.32 5.53 -5.95
N HIS A 8 -7.63 5.56 -6.22
CA HIS A 8 -8.50 6.64 -5.72
C HIS A 8 -8.65 6.59 -4.20
N GLU A 9 -8.92 5.41 -3.62
CA GLU A 9 -9.01 5.23 -2.17
C GLU A 9 -7.72 5.65 -1.46
N LEU A 10 -6.55 5.38 -2.05
CA LEU A 10 -5.27 5.81 -1.46
C LEU A 10 -5.09 7.33 -1.48
N ARG A 11 -5.68 8.04 -2.44
CA ARG A 11 -5.59 9.51 -2.52
C ARG A 11 -6.50 10.21 -1.52
N GLU A 12 -7.57 9.55 -1.08
CA GLU A 12 -8.52 10.07 -0.08
C GLU A 12 -8.00 9.95 1.36
N LEU A 13 -7.03 9.07 1.62
CA LEU A 13 -6.47 8.85 2.96
C LEU A 13 -5.51 9.96 3.40
N ASN A 14 -5.38 10.20 4.70
CA ASN A 14 -4.36 11.12 5.21
C ASN A 14 -2.94 10.51 5.15
N ASN A 15 -1.89 11.33 5.28
CA ASN A 15 -0.50 10.87 5.25
C ASN A 15 -0.20 9.82 6.34
N GLU A 16 -0.74 10.02 7.55
CA GLU A 16 -0.58 9.07 8.66
C GLU A 16 -1.26 7.72 8.36
N GLU A 17 -2.44 7.74 7.76
CA GLU A 17 -3.16 6.53 7.35
C GLU A 17 -2.42 5.79 6.23
N LEU A 18 -1.85 6.52 5.26
CA LEU A 18 -1.02 5.93 4.21
C LEU A 18 0.22 5.25 4.78
N THR A 19 0.91 5.89 5.74
CA THR A 19 2.08 5.28 6.39
C THR A 19 1.69 4.05 7.23
N THR A 20 0.52 4.06 7.86
CA THR A 20 -0.03 2.92 8.61
C THR A 20 -0.31 1.74 7.68
N ARG A 21 -1.07 1.96 6.59
CA ARG A 21 -1.33 0.94 5.56
C ARG A 21 -0.06 0.40 4.92
N LEU A 22 0.96 1.25 4.76
CA LEU A 22 2.25 0.84 4.24
C LEU A 22 2.98 -0.15 5.18
N ARG A 23 2.88 0.07 6.50
CA ARG A 23 3.44 -0.87 7.50
C ARG A 23 2.71 -2.19 7.47
N GLU A 24 1.38 -2.17 7.47
CA GLU A 24 0.54 -3.37 7.39
C GLU A 24 0.84 -4.19 6.12
N SER A 25 0.93 -3.52 4.97
CA SER A 25 1.24 -4.18 3.69
C SER A 25 2.64 -4.81 3.67
N LYS A 26 3.62 -4.20 4.36
CA LYS A 26 4.97 -4.76 4.48
C LYS A 26 5.00 -5.98 5.41
N GLU A 27 4.24 -5.95 6.50
CA GLU A 27 4.10 -7.08 7.40
C GLU A 27 3.40 -8.26 6.70
N GLU A 28 2.34 -7.98 5.94
CA GLU A 28 1.69 -8.99 5.10
C GLU A 28 2.68 -9.59 4.08
N LEU A 29 3.47 -8.75 3.40
CA LEU A 29 4.47 -9.24 2.46
C LEU A 29 5.52 -10.13 3.15
N PHE A 30 5.94 -9.78 4.37
CA PHE A 30 6.87 -10.58 5.16
C PHE A 30 6.28 -11.95 5.47
N ASN A 31 5.04 -11.99 5.97
CA ASN A 31 4.31 -13.23 6.28
C ASN A 31 4.11 -14.09 5.03
N LEU A 32 3.75 -13.49 3.89
CA LEU A 32 3.60 -14.21 2.61
C LEU A 32 4.93 -14.78 2.11
N ARG A 33 6.04 -14.07 2.29
CA ARG A 33 7.38 -14.59 1.96
C ARG A 33 7.77 -15.76 2.86
N PHE A 34 7.40 -15.70 4.13
CA PHE A 34 7.63 -16.80 5.07
C PHE A 34 6.80 -18.03 4.68
N GLN A 35 5.51 -17.87 4.41
CA GLN A 35 4.63 -18.95 3.92
C GLN A 35 5.09 -19.53 2.58
N MET A 36 5.66 -18.69 1.70
CA MET A 36 6.25 -19.15 0.44
C MET A 36 7.48 -20.02 0.68
N ALA A 37 8.33 -19.65 1.64
CA ALA A 37 9.53 -20.41 2.00
C ALA A 37 9.18 -21.75 2.68
N THR A 38 8.10 -21.80 3.47
CA THR A 38 7.61 -23.05 4.09
C THR A 38 6.78 -23.92 3.15
N GLY A 39 6.48 -23.44 1.93
CA GLY A 39 5.68 -24.16 0.95
C GLY A 39 4.17 -24.24 1.28
N GLN A 40 3.71 -23.50 2.29
CA GLN A 40 2.30 -23.49 2.73
C GLN A 40 1.49 -22.38 2.06
N LEU A 41 2.08 -21.62 1.13
CA LEU A 41 1.40 -20.53 0.45
C LEU A 41 0.35 -21.04 -0.54
N THR A 42 -0.92 -20.82 -0.22
CA THR A 42 -2.05 -21.23 -1.06
C THR A 42 -2.30 -20.29 -2.24
N ASN A 43 -1.95 -19.01 -2.11
CA ASN A 43 -2.24 -17.98 -3.11
C ASN A 43 -1.01 -17.15 -3.52
N ASN A 44 -0.28 -17.65 -4.52
CA ASN A 44 0.88 -16.95 -5.10
C ASN A 44 0.54 -15.60 -5.75
N ARG A 45 -0.71 -15.38 -6.17
CA ARG A 45 -1.13 -14.10 -6.77
C ARG A 45 -1.15 -12.97 -5.76
N ARG A 46 -1.42 -13.27 -4.47
CA ARG A 46 -1.49 -12.26 -3.40
C ARG A 46 -0.15 -11.53 -3.23
N LEU A 47 0.97 -12.24 -3.37
CA LEU A 47 2.31 -11.67 -3.27
C LEU A 47 2.55 -10.55 -4.30
N GLY A 48 2.06 -10.74 -5.53
CA GLY A 48 2.11 -9.72 -6.57
C GLY A 48 1.19 -8.53 -6.31
N VAL A 49 0.02 -8.76 -5.70
CA VAL A 49 -0.94 -7.71 -5.33
C VAL A 49 -0.35 -6.83 -4.24
N VAL A 50 0.13 -7.41 -3.14
CA VAL A 50 0.72 -6.68 -2.02
C VAL A 50 1.93 -5.85 -2.45
N LYS A 51 2.79 -6.37 -3.34
CA LYS A 51 3.89 -5.59 -3.93
C LYS A 51 3.41 -4.36 -4.68
N ARG A 52 2.34 -4.47 -5.47
CA ARG A 52 1.76 -3.34 -6.20
C ARG A 52 1.10 -2.35 -5.27
N ASP A 53 0.45 -2.82 -4.21
CA ASP A 53 -0.20 -1.94 -3.23
C ASP A 53 0.84 -1.09 -2.49
N ILE A 54 1.96 -1.69 -2.07
CA ILE A 54 3.11 -0.95 -1.52
C ILE A 54 3.63 0.09 -2.51
N ALA A 55 3.82 -0.29 -3.78
CA ALA A 55 4.29 0.63 -4.81
C ALA A 55 3.34 1.82 -5.01
N ARG A 56 2.02 1.58 -5.07
CA ARG A 56 1.01 2.64 -5.20
C ARG A 56 1.04 3.61 -4.03
N ILE A 57 1.17 3.10 -2.79
CA ILE A 57 1.25 3.97 -1.60
C ILE A 57 2.49 4.87 -1.70
N TYR A 58 3.65 4.32 -2.08
CA TYR A 58 4.85 5.11 -2.31
C TYR A 58 4.66 6.17 -3.41
N THR A 59 3.98 5.83 -4.50
CA THR A 59 3.69 6.79 -5.57
C THR A 59 2.83 7.95 -5.05
N VAL A 60 1.75 7.68 -4.30
CA VAL A 60 0.89 8.74 -3.74
C VAL A 60 1.65 9.61 -2.73
N LEU A 61 2.44 9.01 -1.84
CA LEU A 61 3.28 9.78 -0.92
C LEU A 61 4.24 10.70 -1.68
N ARG A 62 4.85 10.21 -2.76
CA ARG A 62 5.75 11.02 -3.59
C ARG A 62 5.02 12.09 -4.39
N GLU A 63 3.84 11.80 -4.91
CA GLU A 63 2.97 12.80 -5.56
C GLU A 63 2.63 13.94 -4.59
N ARG A 64 2.38 13.64 -3.31
CA ARG A 64 2.13 14.64 -2.25
C ARG A 64 3.37 15.48 -1.92
N GLU A 65 4.54 14.85 -1.80
CA GLU A 65 5.81 15.57 -1.59
C GLU A 65 6.13 16.54 -2.73
N LEU A 66 5.75 16.20 -3.95
CA LEU A 66 5.95 17.02 -5.15
C LEU A 66 4.82 18.05 -5.38
N GLY A 67 3.80 18.09 -4.52
CA GLY A 67 2.65 18.98 -4.65
C GLY A 67 1.70 18.63 -5.82
N LEU A 68 1.82 17.43 -6.39
CA LEU A 68 1.04 16.96 -7.53
C LEU A 68 -0.32 16.38 -7.12
N SER A 69 -0.52 16.07 -5.84
CA SER A 69 -1.77 15.51 -5.32
C SER A 69 -2.18 16.17 -4.01
N THR A 70 -3.48 16.44 -3.86
CA THR A 70 -4.08 17.07 -2.67
C THR A 70 -3.96 16.16 -1.45
N ASN A 71 -3.51 16.71 -0.33
CA ASN A 71 -3.61 16.04 0.97
C ASN A 71 -4.94 16.44 1.61
N PRO A 72 -5.96 15.57 1.69
CA PRO A 72 -7.27 15.92 2.24
C PRO A 72 -7.24 16.30 3.73
N GLY A 73 -6.09 16.20 4.42
CA GLY A 73 -5.88 16.71 5.79
C GLY A 73 -4.80 17.81 5.91
N GLY A 74 -4.30 18.36 4.79
CA GLY A 74 -3.20 19.33 4.78
C GLY A 74 -3.61 20.80 4.69
N ASP A 75 -4.89 21.09 4.44
CA ASP A 75 -5.41 22.46 4.31
C ASP A 75 -6.02 22.92 5.64
N ALA A 76 -5.16 23.07 6.64
CA ALA A 76 -5.45 23.85 7.85
C ALA A 76 -4.21 24.67 8.21
N ALA A 77 -3.89 25.63 7.33
CA ALA A 77 -3.04 26.77 7.62
C ALA A 77 -3.82 28.04 7.29
#